data_AF-D4CL97-F1
#
_entry.id   AF-D4CL97-F1
#
_cell.length_a   1.000
_cell.length_b   1.000
_cell.length_c   1.000
_cell.angle_alpha   90.00
_cell.angle_beta   90.00
_cell.angle_gamma   90.00
#
_symmetry.space_group_name_H-M   'P 1'
#
loop_
_entity.id
_entity.type
_entity.pdbx_description
1 polymer ?
#
loop_
_entity_poly.entity_id
_entity_poly.type
_entity_poly.pdbx_seq_one_letter_code
_entity_poly.pdbx_strand_id
1 'polypeptide(L)'
;MAITSFSILLARKRGILSPALLASEILDQLEDGDRILISEGCTHQRQCGDIGSVQLPRLLKSYTGKELCFRFSSGRSFPEKSELSSFRLSIYCGACDFKKQGVVVWEH
;
A
#
# COMPACT_ATOMS: atom_id res chain seq x y z
N MET A 1 -15.44 -15.76 -20.94
CA MET A 1 -16.19 -14.75 -20.17
C MET A 1 -15.18 -14.00 -19.29
N ALA A 2 -15.18 -12.68 -19.26
CA ALA A 2 -14.27 -11.93 -18.39
C ALA A 2 -14.89 -11.78 -16.99
N ILE A 3 -14.21 -12.27 -15.95
CA ILE A 3 -14.60 -12.12 -14.55
C ILE A 3 -13.65 -11.12 -13.89
N THR A 4 -14.18 -10.25 -13.04
CA THR A 4 -13.38 -9.30 -12.24
C THR A 4 -14.03 -9.09 -10.89
N SER A 5 -13.26 -8.59 -9.91
CA SER A 5 -13.77 -8.27 -8.59
C SER A 5 -14.18 -6.79 -8.49
N PHE A 6 -15.03 -6.49 -7.50
CA PHE A 6 -15.40 -5.12 -7.18
C PHE A 6 -14.17 -4.22 -6.91
N SER A 7 -13.15 -4.76 -6.23
CA SER A 7 -11.93 -4.03 -5.90
C SER A 7 -11.15 -3.59 -7.14
N ILE A 8 -11.05 -4.44 -8.16
CA ILE A 8 -10.37 -4.10 -9.42
C ILE A 8 -11.16 -3.03 -10.19
N LEU A 9 -12.50 -3.14 -10.21
CA LEU A 9 -13.36 -2.12 -10.83
C LEU A 9 -13.26 -0.77 -10.11
N LEU A 10 -13.25 -0.76 -8.78
CA LEU A 10 -13.12 0.45 -7.98
C LEU A 10 -11.75 1.11 -8.16
N ALA A 11 -10.69 0.31 -8.18
CA ALA A 11 -9.32 0.78 -8.46
C ALA A 11 -9.24 1.45 -9.83
N ARG A 12 -9.87 0.86 -10.86
CA ARG A 12 -9.93 1.44 -12.20
C ARG A 12 -10.73 2.75 -12.21
N LYS A 13 -11.92 2.76 -11.59
CA LYS A 13 -12.78 3.94 -11.50
C LYS A 13 -12.09 5.10 -10.79
N ARG A 14 -11.20 4.82 -9.84
CA ARG A 14 -10.45 5.83 -9.07
C ARG A 14 -9.10 6.19 -9.68
N GLY A 15 -8.71 5.60 -10.81
CA GLY A 15 -7.45 5.87 -11.49
C GLY A 15 -6.21 5.30 -10.78
N ILE A 16 -6.39 4.37 -9.84
CA ILE A 16 -5.28 3.77 -9.08
C ILE A 16 -4.89 2.36 -9.57
N LEU A 17 -5.62 1.79 -10.53
CA LEU A 17 -5.35 0.43 -11.02
C LEU A 17 -3.97 0.32 -11.69
N SER A 18 -3.62 1.21 -12.62
CA SER A 18 -2.33 1.10 -13.32
C SER A 18 -1.14 1.28 -12.37
N PRO A 19 -1.12 2.28 -11.48
CA PRO A 19 -0.08 2.37 -10.44
C PRO A 19 -0.04 1.14 -9.51
N ALA A 20 -1.19 0.55 -9.16
CA ALA A 20 -1.24 -0.64 -8.32
C ALA A 20 -0.67 -1.88 -9.03
N LEU A 21 -0.85 -2.00 -10.35
CA LEU A 21 -0.25 -3.07 -11.15
C LEU A 21 1.29 -2.91 -11.17
N LEU A 22 1.80 -1.71 -11.46
CA LEU A 22 3.24 -1.45 -11.41
C LEU A 22 3.83 -1.73 -10.02
N ALA A 23 3.14 -1.29 -8.96
CA ALA A 23 3.56 -1.59 -7.59
C ALA A 23 3.59 -3.09 -7.28
N SER A 24 2.70 -3.88 -7.90
CA SER A 24 2.69 -5.34 -7.73
C SER A 24 3.90 -6.01 -8.37
N GLU A 25 4.42 -5.48 -9.48
CA GLU A 25 5.64 -5.98 -10.14
C GLU A 25 6.90 -5.71 -9.31
N ILE A 26 6.90 -4.65 -8.50
CA ILE A 26 8.01 -4.32 -7.59
C ILE A 26 8.12 -5.33 -6.44
N LEU A 27 7.04 -6.06 -6.10
CA LEU A 27 7.05 -7.01 -4.99
C LEU A 27 8.12 -8.10 -5.16
N ASP A 28 8.35 -8.55 -6.40
CA ASP A 28 9.35 -9.56 -6.73
C ASP A 28 10.79 -9.02 -6.66
N GLN A 29 10.95 -7.69 -6.56
CA GLN A 29 12.23 -6.98 -6.49
C GLN A 29 12.55 -6.48 -5.07
N LEU A 30 11.74 -6.83 -4.08
CA LEU A 30 11.98 -6.44 -2.70
C LEU A 30 13.14 -7.23 -2.09
N GLU A 31 13.94 -6.54 -1.29
CA GLU A 31 15.11 -7.06 -0.59
C GLU A 31 14.90 -7.02 0.94
N ASP A 32 15.76 -7.75 1.66
CA ASP A 32 15.75 -7.69 3.12
C ASP A 32 16.12 -6.29 3.60
N GLY A 33 15.39 -5.79 4.59
CA GLY A 33 15.55 -4.44 5.12
C GLY A 33 14.77 -3.35 4.37
N ASP A 34 14.17 -3.67 3.21
CA ASP A 34 13.37 -2.69 2.47
C ASP A 34 12.25 -2.10 3.32
N ARG A 35 12.11 -0.78 3.22
CA ARG A 35 11.13 -0.03 4.01
C ARG A 35 9.82 0.07 3.25
N ILE A 36 8.74 -0.38 3.89
CA ILE A 36 7.39 -0.38 3.34
C ILE A 36 6.51 0.54 4.18
N LEU A 37 5.93 1.56 3.56
CA LEU A 37 4.94 2.43 4.21
C LEU A 37 3.54 1.86 3.98
N ILE A 38 2.76 1.69 5.05
CA ILE A 38 1.33 1.35 4.97
C ILE A 38 0.54 2.48 5.62
N SER A 39 -0.20 3.24 4.81
CA SER A 39 -0.93 4.43 5.23
C SER A 39 -2.45 4.25 5.09
N GLU A 40 -3.19 4.60 6.13
CA GLU A 40 -4.64 4.52 6.14
C GLU A 40 -5.27 5.92 6.29
N GLY A 41 -6.05 6.36 5.31
CA GLY A 41 -6.67 7.70 5.32
C GLY A 41 -7.82 7.89 6.31
N CYS A 42 -8.17 6.87 7.09
CA CYS A 42 -9.25 6.94 8.08
C CYS A 42 -8.68 6.99 9.51
N THR A 43 -9.37 7.72 10.39
CA THR A 43 -8.98 7.89 11.80
C THR A 43 -9.69 6.91 12.73
N HIS A 44 -10.40 5.92 12.20
CA HIS A 44 -11.12 4.96 13.04
C HIS A 44 -10.14 3.99 13.69
N GLN A 45 -10.52 3.51 14.87
CA GLN A 45 -9.69 2.65 15.70
C GLN A 45 -9.42 1.33 14.98
N ARG A 46 -8.13 1.01 14.79
CA ARG A 46 -7.70 -0.26 14.20
C ARG A 46 -8.34 -1.42 14.95
N GLN A 47 -9.09 -2.22 14.22
CA GLN A 47 -9.63 -3.45 14.75
C GLN A 47 -8.48 -4.44 14.95
N CYS A 48 -8.54 -5.26 15.99
CA CYS A 48 -7.54 -6.30 16.20
C CYS A 48 -7.54 -7.25 14.98
N GLY A 49 -6.40 -7.38 14.30
CA GLY A 49 -6.28 -8.21 13.09
C GLY A 49 -6.67 -7.54 11.78
N ASP A 50 -6.62 -6.21 11.71
CA ASP A 50 -6.98 -5.46 10.50
C ASP A 50 -6.08 -5.78 9.29
N ILE A 51 -6.65 -5.57 8.10
CA ILE A 51 -5.99 -5.88 6.83
C ILE A 51 -4.71 -5.04 6.67
N GLY A 52 -4.75 -3.76 7.04
CA GLY A 52 -3.66 -2.81 6.88
C GLY A 52 -2.44 -3.15 7.73
N SER A 53 -2.64 -3.35 9.03
CA SER A 53 -1.55 -3.45 10.00
C SER A 53 -1.13 -4.88 10.35
N VAL A 54 -1.95 -5.89 10.01
CA VAL A 54 -1.67 -7.29 10.34
C VAL A 54 -1.60 -8.18 9.10
N GLN A 55 -2.66 -8.23 8.29
CA GLN A 55 -2.75 -9.22 7.23
C GLN A 55 -1.83 -8.89 6.05
N LEU A 56 -1.78 -7.63 5.61
CA LEU A 56 -0.92 -7.18 4.52
C LEU A 56 0.57 -7.37 4.85
N PRO A 57 1.10 -6.95 6.02
CA PRO A 57 2.49 -7.22 6.38
C PRO A 57 2.83 -8.72 6.37
N ARG A 58 1.95 -9.57 6.90
CA ARG A 58 2.14 -11.03 6.89
C ARG A 58 2.14 -11.59 5.47
N LEU A 59 1.21 -11.14 4.64
CA LEU A 59 1.11 -11.57 3.24
C LEU A 59 2.37 -11.18 2.47
N LEU A 60 2.85 -9.94 2.63
CA LEU A 60 4.06 -9.47 1.96
C LEU A 60 5.29 -10.29 2.37
N LYS A 61 5.52 -10.49 3.67
CA LYS A 61 6.63 -11.34 4.15
C LYS A 61 6.51 -12.77 3.63
N SER A 62 5.30 -13.34 3.64
CA SER A 62 5.06 -14.70 3.16
C SER A 62 5.25 -14.84 1.66
N TYR A 63 4.87 -13.83 0.89
CA TYR A 63 4.99 -13.84 -0.57
C TYR A 63 6.44 -13.65 -1.01
N THR A 64 7.14 -12.67 -0.45
CA THR A 64 8.51 -12.33 -0.86
C THR A 64 9.57 -13.21 -0.21
N GLY A 65 9.28 -13.81 0.95
CA GLY A 65 10.26 -14.49 1.78
C GLY A 65 11.30 -13.56 2.40
N LYS A 66 11.03 -12.25 2.45
CA LYS A 66 11.97 -11.21 2.92
C LYS A 66 11.62 -10.65 4.29
N GLU A 67 12.64 -10.21 5.02
CA GLU A 67 12.51 -9.44 6.25
C GLU A 67 12.34 -7.94 5.96
N LEU A 68 11.09 -7.53 5.78
CA LEU A 68 10.71 -6.16 5.45
C LEU A 68 10.49 -5.27 6.68
N CYS A 69 10.82 -3.98 6.55
CA CYS A 69 10.65 -2.96 7.58
C CYS A 69 9.36 -2.15 7.37
N PHE A 70 8.32 -2.40 8.18
CA PHE A 70 7.04 -1.72 8.05
C PHE A 70 6.95 -0.43 8.87
N ARG A 71 6.46 0.65 8.24
CA ARG A 71 6.00 1.87 8.91
C ARG A 71 4.51 2.05 8.65
N PHE A 72 3.79 2.46 9.69
CA PHE A 72 2.35 2.66 9.62
C PHE A 72 1.99 4.13 9.85
N SER A 73 1.07 4.65 9.05
CA SER A 73 0.49 5.99 9.21
C SER A 73 -1.03 5.90 9.18
N SER A 74 -1.72 6.81 9.88
CA SER A 74 -3.18 6.85 9.94
C SER A 74 -3.72 8.28 9.94
N GLY A 75 -4.90 8.48 9.38
CA GLY A 75 -5.60 9.76 9.32
C GLY A 75 -4.98 10.72 8.30
N ARG A 76 -4.85 12.00 8.69
CA ARG A 76 -4.27 13.05 7.83
C ARG A 76 -2.76 13.20 8.00
N SER A 77 -2.15 12.46 8.92
CA SER A 77 -0.71 12.48 9.13
C SER A 77 -0.04 11.61 8.07
N PHE A 78 0.42 12.26 7.01
CA PHE A 78 1.19 11.65 5.95
C PHE A 78 2.68 12.01 6.14
N PRO A 79 3.63 11.08 5.93
CA PRO A 79 5.05 11.40 6.09
C PRO A 79 5.47 12.58 5.21
N GLU A 80 6.47 13.34 5.67
CA GLU A 80 7.04 14.40 4.87
C GLU A 80 7.65 13.85 3.58
N LYS A 81 7.69 14.66 2.51
CA LYS A 81 8.20 14.22 1.20
C LYS A 81 9.64 13.68 1.27
N SER A 82 10.45 14.23 2.17
CA SER A 82 11.82 13.79 2.48
C SER A 82 11.89 12.38 3.06
N GLU A 83 10.86 11.93 3.78
CA GLU A 83 10.79 10.56 4.29
C GLU A 83 10.27 9.57 3.24
N LEU A 84 9.47 10.05 2.28
CA LEU A 84 8.90 9.19 1.23
C LEU A 84 9.95 8.53 0.35
N SER A 85 11.06 9.21 0.07
CA SER A 85 12.18 8.64 -0.69
C SER A 85 12.90 7.50 0.02
N SER A 86 12.69 7.34 1.34
CA SER A 86 13.28 6.24 2.10
C SER A 86 12.47 4.94 2.01
N PHE A 87 11.29 4.96 1.40
CA PHE A 87 10.43 3.78 1.25
C PHE A 87 10.54 3.19 -0.14
N ARG A 88 10.79 1.88 -0.21
CA ARG A 88 10.79 1.11 -1.46
C ARG A 88 9.38 0.94 -2.02
N LEU A 89 8.38 0.86 -1.15
CA LEU A 89 6.97 0.71 -1.52
C LEU A 89 6.07 1.45 -0.54
N SER A 90 5.06 2.14 -1.06
CA SER A 90 3.99 2.77 -0.27
C SER A 90 2.63 2.18 -0.64
N ILE A 91 1.96 1.59 0.34
CA ILE A 91 0.63 0.99 0.23
C ILE A 91 -0.37 1.88 0.94
N TYR A 92 -1.40 2.28 0.22
CA TYR A 92 -2.48 3.09 0.77
C TYR A 92 -3.76 2.27 0.84
N CYS A 93 -4.47 2.37 1.96
CA CYS A 93 -5.82 1.83 2.04
C CYS A 93 -6.68 2.47 0.95
N GLY A 94 -7.50 1.66 0.28
CA GLY A 94 -8.34 2.04 -0.85
C GLY A 94 -9.41 3.09 -0.55
N ALA A 95 -9.30 3.86 0.53
CA ALA A 95 -10.01 5.09 0.87
C ALA A 95 -11.53 4.99 0.73
N CYS A 96 -12.25 4.76 1.82
CA CYS A 96 -13.69 5.02 1.85
C CYS A 96 -14.01 6.49 1.53
N ASP A 97 -13.08 7.43 1.80
CA ASP A 97 -13.36 8.86 1.70
C ASP A 97 -12.13 9.75 1.39
N PHE A 98 -11.49 9.60 0.21
CA PHE A 98 -10.41 10.51 -0.21
C PHE A 98 -10.56 10.97 -1.67
N LYS A 99 -10.55 12.29 -1.87
CA LYS A 99 -10.53 12.98 -3.18
C LYS A 99 -9.12 13.11 -3.80
N LYS A 100 -8.07 12.55 -3.18
CA LYS A 100 -6.69 12.60 -3.69
C LYS A 100 -6.15 11.20 -3.95
N GLN A 101 -5.79 10.98 -5.21
CA GLN A 101 -5.13 9.78 -5.74
C GLN A 101 -3.72 9.68 -5.14
N GLY A 102 -3.30 8.47 -4.77
CA GLY A 102 -1.96 8.28 -4.22
C GLY A 102 -1.63 6.80 -4.15
N VAL A 103 -1.32 6.20 -5.28
CA VAL A 103 -0.33 5.13 -5.31
C VAL A 103 0.87 5.79 -5.94
N VAL A 104 1.87 6.14 -5.13
CA VAL A 104 3.12 6.69 -5.60
C VAL A 104 4.05 5.50 -5.79
N VAL A 105 4.21 5.07 -7.04
CA VAL A 105 5.32 4.22 -7.45
C VAL A 105 6.48 5.19 -7.70
N TRP A 106 7.54 5.10 -6.89
CA TRP A 106 8.77 5.81 -7.16
C TRP A 106 9.60 4.98 -8.14
N GLU A 107 9.83 5.52 -9.34
CA GLU A 107 10.86 5.02 -10.24
C GLU A 107 12.15 5.83 -10.00
N HIS A 108 13.24 5.07 -9.80
CA HIS A 108 14.63 5.46 -9.55
C HIS A 108 15.01 5.84 -8.11
#